data_AF-A0A959TXP8-F1
#
_entry.id   AF-A0A959TXP8-F1
#
_cell.length_a   1.000
_cell.length_b   1.000
_cell.length_c   1.000
_cell.angle_alpha   90.00
_cell.angle_beta   90.00
_cell.angle_gamma   90.00
#
_symmetry.space_group_name_H-M   'P 1'
#
loop_
_entity.id
_entity.type
_entity.pdbx_description
1 polymer ?
#
loop_
_entity_poly.entity_id
_entity_poly.type
_entity_poly.pdbx_seq_one_letter_code
_entity_poly.pdbx_strand_id
1 'polypeptide(L)' 'MKGPVVALFLLIAQLLSAQPPLQWQRCLGGSATEDLRRVRVMPAGGYAAVGWTSSVDGDVVGQHGDRDLWVVRLDE' A
#
# COMPACT_ATOMS: atom_id res chain seq x y z
N MET A 1 -23.40 -30.95 5.98
CA MET A 1 -22.06 -31.57 6.13
C MET A 1 -21.53 -31.22 7.52
N LYS A 2 -20.90 -32.15 8.24
CA LYS A 2 -20.49 -31.93 9.64
C LYS A 2 -19.37 -30.86 9.69
N GLY A 3 -19.47 -29.92 10.62
CA GLY A 3 -18.56 -28.77 10.81
C GLY A 3 -17.06 -29.01 10.61
N PRO A 4 -16.45 -30.13 11.05
CA PRO A 4 -15.01 -30.37 10.85
C PRO A 4 -14.58 -30.48 9.38
N VAL A 5 -15.46 -30.96 8.49
CA VAL A 5 -15.14 -31.12 7.06
C VAL A 5 -15.12 -29.76 6.34
N VAL A 6 -15.99 -28.82 6.76
CA VAL A 6 -16.02 -27.46 6.20
C VAL A 6 -14.79 -26.65 6.65
N ALA A 7 -14.37 -26.80 7.91
CA ALA A 7 -13.18 -26.12 8.43
C ALA A 7 -11.89 -26.57 7.71
N LEU A 8 -11.76 -27.88 7.45
CA LEU A 8 -10.61 -28.43 6.71
C LEU A 8 -10.58 -27.94 5.25
N PHE A 9 -11.74 -27.83 4.61
CA PHE A 9 -11.84 -27.30 3.24
C PHE A 9 -11.45 -25.81 3.16
N LEU A 10 -11.88 -24.99 4.13
CA LEU A 10 -11.52 -23.57 4.18
C LEU A 10 -10.01 -23.37 4.45
N LEU A 11 -9.43 -24.19 5.33
CA LEU A 11 -7.98 -24.15 5.60
C LEU A 11 -7.16 -24.53 4.37
N ILE A 12 -7.56 -25.57 3.64
CA ILE A 12 -6.93 -25.98 2.39
C ILE A 12 -7.09 -24.90 1.31
N ALA A 13 -8.25 -24.25 1.21
CA ALA A 13 -8.46 -23.16 0.26
C ALA A 13 -7.54 -21.94 0.52
N GLN A 14 -7.26 -21.61 1.78
CA GLN A 14 -6.28 -20.58 2.14
C GLN A 14 -4.85 -20.97 1.77
N LEU A 15 -4.49 -22.25 1.96
CA LEU A 15 -3.17 -22.78 1.59
C LEU A 15 -2.99 -22.98 0.07
N LEU A 16 -4.10 -23.10 -0.68
CA LEU A 16 -4.12 -23.17 -2.15
C LEU A 16 -4.17 -21.80 -2.82
N SER A 17 -4.32 -20.72 -2.06
CA SER A 17 -4.26 -19.38 -2.63
C SER A 17 -2.83 -19.10 -3.09
N ALA A 18 -2.65 -18.80 -4.38
CA ALA A 18 -1.34 -18.54 -4.95
C ALA A 18 -0.70 -17.24 -4.39
N GLN A 19 -1.48 -16.40 -3.71
CA GLN A 19 -1.07 -15.13 -3.13
C GLN A 19 -1.76 -14.94 -1.78
N PRO A 20 -1.06 -14.36 -0.78
CA PRO A 20 -1.68 -13.94 0.46
C PRO A 20 -2.89 -13.01 0.21
N PRO A 21 -3.92 -13.06 1.06
CA PRO A 21 -5.04 -12.12 0.96
C PRO A 21 -4.54 -10.67 1.12
N LEU A 22 -5.15 -9.73 0.38
CA LEU A 22 -4.89 -8.30 0.53
C LEU A 22 -5.15 -7.88 1.98
N GLN A 23 -4.14 -7.33 2.65
CA GLN A 23 -4.26 -6.89 4.05
C GLN A 23 -4.91 -5.50 4.13
N TRP A 24 -4.43 -4.55 3.33
CA TRP A 24 -5.02 -3.22 3.20
C TRP A 24 -4.64 -2.58 1.86
N GLN A 25 -5.37 -1.53 1.50
CA GLN A 25 -5.02 -0.63 0.40
C GLN A 25 -5.43 0.80 0.75
N ARG A 26 -4.65 1.79 0.30
CA ARG A 26 -4.95 3.21 0.43
C ARG A 26 -4.56 3.93 -0.86
N CYS A 27 -5.41 4.84 -1.32
CA CYS A 27 -5.08 5.78 -2.37
C CYS A 27 -4.43 7.01 -1.72
N LEU A 28 -3.28 7.43 -2.24
CA LEU A 28 -2.48 8.53 -1.70
C LEU A 28 -2.23 9.55 -2.80
N GLY A 29 -2.29 10.84 -2.47
CA GLY A 29 -1.98 11.92 -3.40
C GLY A 29 -2.90 13.12 -3.22
N GLY A 30 -3.02 13.91 -4.28
CA GLY A 30 -3.89 15.09 -4.33
C GLY A 30 -4.69 15.17 -5.63
N SER A 31 -5.01 16.38 -6.05
CA SER A 31 -5.80 16.65 -7.26
C SER A 31 -5.01 16.54 -8.57
N ALA A 32 -3.67 16.45 -8.50
CA ALA A 32 -2.79 16.36 -9.66
C ALA A 32 -2.15 14.96 -9.77
N THR A 33 -0.92 14.89 -10.32
CA THR A 33 -0.27 13.61 -10.65
C THR A 33 0.79 13.23 -9.62
N GLU A 34 0.75 11.97 -9.19
CA GLU A 34 1.78 11.28 -8.42
C GLU A 34 2.45 10.18 -9.25
N ASP A 35 3.78 10.15 -9.22
CA ASP A 35 4.62 9.12 -9.85
C ASP A 35 5.52 8.50 -8.78
N LEU A 36 4.98 7.55 -8.00
CA LEU A 36 5.74 6.76 -7.03
C LEU A 36 6.61 5.71 -7.75
N ARG A 37 7.93 5.79 -7.55
CA ARG A 37 8.91 5.01 -8.33
C ARG A 37 9.52 3.85 -7.58
N ARG A 38 9.63 3.94 -6.25
CA ARG A 38 10.26 2.92 -5.41
C ARG A 38 9.52 2.81 -4.10
N VAL A 39 9.41 1.59 -3.60
CA VAL A 39 8.94 1.27 -2.26
C VAL A 39 9.94 0.32 -1.60
N ARG A 40 10.16 0.48 -0.29
CA ARG A 40 11.00 -0.40 0.52
C ARG A 40 10.39 -0.62 1.89
N VAL A 41 10.53 -1.84 2.40
CA VAL A 41 10.27 -2.15 3.81
C VAL A 41 11.33 -1.47 4.67
N MET A 42 10.92 -0.84 5.77
CA MET A 42 11.86 -0.20 6.69
C MET A 42 12.28 -1.15 7.82
N PRO A 43 13.49 -1.00 8.40
CA PRO A 43 13.97 -1.85 9.48
C PRO A 43 13.09 -1.86 10.74
N ALA A 44 12.37 -0.77 10.99
CA ALA A 44 11.49 -0.62 12.15
C ALA A 44 10.03 -1.05 11.87
N GLY A 45 9.77 -1.73 10.75
CA GLY A 45 8.42 -2.04 10.27
C GLY A 45 7.86 -1.00 9.31
N GLY A 46 6.76 -1.33 8.64
CA GLY A 46 6.11 -0.47 7.65
C GLY A 46 6.94 -0.27 6.37
N TYR A 47 6.56 0.76 5.60
CA TYR A 47 7.04 1.00 4.25
C TYR A 47 7.43 2.46 4.02
N ALA A 48 8.47 2.68 3.22
CA ALA A 48 8.81 3.97 2.65
C ALA A 48 8.63 3.91 1.13
N ALA A 49 7.82 4.81 0.59
CA ALA A 49 7.67 5.01 -0.85
C ALA A 49 8.22 6.38 -1.24
N VAL A 50 8.87 6.45 -2.40
CA VAL A 50 9.45 7.68 -2.93
C VAL A 50 9.11 7.85 -4.40
N GLY A 51 8.85 9.09 -4.79
CA GLY A 51 8.49 9.45 -6.14
C GLY A 51 8.41 10.95 -6.31
N TRP A 52 7.54 11.36 -7.21
CA TRP A 52 7.29 12.75 -7.51
C TRP A 52 5.81 13.08 -7.39
N THR A 53 5.50 14.32 -7.03
CA THR A 53 4.14 14.86 -7.04
C THR A 53 4.11 16.25 -7.66
N SER A 54 3.02 16.53 -8.38
CA SER A 54 2.64 17.87 -8.81
C SER A 54 1.42 18.41 -8.04
N SER A 55 0.95 17.68 -7.03
CA SER A 55 -0.19 18.07 -6.21
C SER A 55 0.23 19.05 -5.12
N VAL A 56 -0.72 19.88 -4.70
CA VAL A 56 -0.57 20.87 -3.62
C VAL A 56 -1.61 20.70 -2.52
N ASP A 57 -2.34 19.58 -2.54
CA ASP A 57 -3.49 19.27 -1.71
C ASP A 57 -3.58 17.75 -1.41
N GLY A 58 -4.64 17.35 -0.69
CA GLY A 58 -4.84 15.97 -0.27
C GLY A 58 -3.84 15.54 0.79
N ASP A 59 -3.12 14.44 0.53
CA ASP A 59 -2.04 13.96 1.40
C ASP A 59 -0.70 14.69 1.14
N VAL A 60 -0.62 15.49 0.07
CA VAL A 60 0.59 16.23 -0.31
C VAL A 60 0.57 17.61 0.34
N VAL A 61 1.68 17.97 0.99
CA VAL A 61 1.87 19.28 1.63
C VAL A 61 3.24 19.85 1.30
N GLY A 62 3.33 21.16 1.13
CA GLY A 62 4.62 21.86 0.96
C GLY A 62 5.33 21.49 -0.34
N GLN A 63 4.60 21.44 -1.45
CA GLN A 63 5.18 21.34 -2.78
C GLN A 63 5.73 22.72 -3.21
N HIS A 64 6.91 22.75 -3.82
CA HIS A 64 7.69 23.93 -4.19
C HIS A 64 8.02 23.97 -5.68
N GLY A 65 7.01 24.02 -6.55
CA GLY A 65 7.22 24.28 -7.97
C GLY A 65 6.20 23.58 -8.85
N ASP A 66 6.65 23.03 -9.98
CA ASP A 66 5.79 22.25 -10.87
C ASP A 66 5.80 20.75 -10.50
N ARG A 67 6.91 20.26 -9.95
CA ARG A 67 7.08 18.86 -9.57
C ARG A 67 8.17 18.69 -8.50
N ASP A 68 7.80 18.09 -7.37
CA ASP A 68 8.72 17.89 -6.24
C ASP A 68 8.85 16.42 -5.84
N LEU A 69 9.97 16.13 -5.17
CA LEU A 69 10.21 14.84 -4.53
C LEU A 69 9.19 14.64 -3.42
N TRP A 70 8.47 13.52 -3.47
CA TRP A 70 7.53 13.12 -2.44
C TRP A 70 7.98 11.83 -1.76
N VAL A 71 8.03 11.85 -0.44
CA VAL A 71 8.37 10.71 0.40
C VAL A 71 7.20 10.39 1.30
N VAL A 72 6.71 9.17 1.20
CA VAL A 72 5.58 8.66 1.98
C VAL A 72 6.07 7.57 2.90
N ARG A 73 5.72 7.68 4.18
CA ARG A 73 5.84 6.59 5.14
C ARG A 73 4.46 6.01 5.42
N LEU A 74 4.36 4.69 5.39
CA LEU A 74 3.15 3.94 5.71
C LEU A 74 3.47 2.97 6.83
N ASP A 75 2.64 2.99 7.86
CA ASP A 75 2.66 1.97 8.89
C ASP A 75 1.83 0.76 8.41
N GLU A 76 1.98 -0.39 9.08
CA GLU A 76 1.32 -1.66 8.70
C GLU A 76 -0.21 -1.61 8.63
#